data_AF-A0A800BPG7-F1
#
_entry.id   AF-A0A800BPG7-F1
#
_cell.length_a   1.000
_cell.length_b   1.000
_cell.length_c   1.000
_cell.angle_alpha   90.00
_cell.angle_beta   90.00
_cell.angle_gamma   90.00
#
_symmetry.space_group_name_H-M   'P 1'
#
loop_
_entity.id
_entity.type
_entity.pdbx_description
1 polymer ?
#
loop_
_entity_poly.entity_id
_entity_poly.type
_entity_poly.pdbx_seq_one_letter_code
_entity_poly.pdbx_strand_id
1 'polypeptide(L)'
;MQLAEAVGTPVVAIFSARDFPGKWYPYGEKHRVIRKSIECEVCYKEECEHISCLKSISVEEVLEACDKVIQGSMICVASVAG
;
A
#
# COMPACT_ATOMS: atom_id res chain seq x y z
N MET A 1 8.18 3.79 2.79
CA MET A 1 6.85 4.26 2.33
C MET A 1 6.67 5.75 2.58
N GLN A 2 6.85 6.20 3.83
CA GLN A 2 6.61 7.57 4.29
C GLN A 2 7.39 8.62 3.50
N LEU A 3 8.63 8.31 3.09
CA LEU A 3 9.41 9.23 2.25
C LEU A 3 8.77 9.46 0.87
N ALA A 4 8.26 8.40 0.22
CA ALA A 4 7.61 8.50 -1.09
C ALA A 4 6.33 9.35 -1.00
N GLU A 5 5.53 9.15 0.05
CA GLU A 5 4.37 9.99 0.35
C GLU A 5 4.76 11.47 0.50
N ALA A 6 5.77 11.75 1.32
CA ALA A 6 6.24 13.10 1.63
C ALA A 6 6.71 13.88 0.39
N VAL A 7 7.32 13.19 -0.59
CA VAL A 7 7.81 13.81 -1.83
C VAL A 7 6.78 13.82 -2.96
N GLY A 8 5.53 13.49 -2.69
CA GLY A 8 4.48 13.59 -3.69
C GLY A 8 4.19 12.29 -4.45
N THR A 9 5.06 11.28 -4.37
CA THR A 9 4.96 10.05 -5.16
C THR A 9 3.74 9.21 -4.74
N PRO A 10 2.89 8.78 -5.70
CA PRO A 10 1.83 7.82 -5.41
C PRO A 10 2.38 6.52 -4.80
N VAL A 11 1.62 5.90 -3.90
CA VAL A 11 2.06 4.70 -3.18
C VAL A 11 0.96 3.67 -3.19
N VAL A 12 1.30 2.43 -3.53
CA VAL A 12 0.50 1.24 -3.21
C VAL A 12 1.15 0.58 -1.99
N ALA A 13 0.48 0.66 -0.84
CA ALA A 13 1.00 0.19 0.44
C ALA A 13 0.33 -1.12 0.85
N ILE A 14 1.12 -2.17 1.01
CA ILE A 14 0.67 -3.50 1.45
C ILE A 14 0.90 -3.61 2.96
N PHE A 15 -0.15 -3.91 3.72
CA PHE A 15 -0.08 -4.05 5.17
C PHE A 15 -0.49 -5.44 5.64
N SER A 16 0.21 -5.95 6.64
CA SER A 16 -0.27 -7.08 7.43
C SER A 16 -1.46 -6.66 8.30
N ALA A 17 -2.21 -7.65 8.81
CA ALA A 17 -3.31 -7.40 9.72
C ALA A 17 -2.86 -7.28 11.19
N ARG A 18 -1.55 -7.11 11.47
CA ARG A 18 -0.98 -7.18 12.83
C ARG A 18 -1.47 -6.08 13.78
N ASP A 19 -1.60 -4.86 13.29
CA ASP A 19 -1.93 -3.65 14.07
C ASP A 19 -3.26 -3.06 13.58
N PHE A 20 -3.77 -2.05 14.30
CA PHE A 20 -5.01 -1.36 13.97
C PHE A 20 -4.95 -0.75 12.55
N PRO A 21 -6.03 -0.90 11.76
CA PRO A 21 -6.11 -0.25 10.46
C PRO A 21 -6.03 1.27 10.61
N GLY A 22 -5.38 1.94 9.66
CA GLY A 22 -5.27 3.41 9.64
C GLY A 22 -4.07 3.99 10.38
N LYS A 23 -3.46 3.25 11.32
CA LYS A 23 -2.37 3.78 12.16
C LYS A 23 -1.14 4.25 11.37
N TRP A 24 -0.81 3.55 10.30
CA TRP A 24 0.39 3.79 9.49
C TRP A 24 0.10 4.03 8.02
N TYR A 25 -1.17 4.30 7.68
CA TYR A 25 -1.55 4.47 6.28
C TYR A 25 -1.02 5.81 5.74
N PRO A 26 -0.62 5.86 4.46
CA PRO A 26 -0.27 7.13 3.84
C PRO A 26 -1.50 8.04 3.75
N TYR A 27 -1.30 9.34 3.92
CA TYR A 27 -2.36 10.34 3.90
C TYR A 27 -2.68 10.79 2.48
N GLY A 28 -3.98 10.95 2.19
CA GLY A 28 -4.47 11.51 0.93
C GLY A 28 -4.86 10.48 -0.13
N GLU A 29 -5.63 10.95 -1.11
CA GLU A 29 -6.38 10.09 -2.04
C GLU A 29 -5.56 9.51 -3.20
N LYS A 30 -4.32 9.98 -3.38
CA LYS A 30 -3.40 9.49 -4.43
C LYS A 30 -2.78 8.14 -4.09
N HIS A 31 -2.95 7.66 -2.86
CA HIS A 31 -2.40 6.40 -2.38
C HIS A 31 -3.45 5.29 -2.38
N ARG A 32 -3.00 4.05 -2.43
CA ARG A 32 -3.85 2.86 -2.27
C ARG A 32 -3.28 2.01 -1.15
N VAL A 33 -4.15 1.56 -0.26
CA VAL A 33 -3.79 0.66 0.84
C VAL A 33 -4.44 -0.69 0.57
N ILE A 34 -3.63 -1.75 0.57
CA ILE A 34 -4.09 -3.12 0.45
C ILE A 34 -3.85 -3.81 1.79
N ARG A 35 -4.95 -4.19 2.43
CA ARG A 35 -4.95 -4.93 3.69
C ARG A 35 -6.15 -5.85 3.71
N LYS A 36 -5.93 -7.11 4.07
CA LYS A 36 -6.98 -8.10 4.24
C LYS A 36 -7.38 -8.20 5.71
N SER A 37 -8.68 -8.25 5.95
CA SER A 37 -9.20 -8.63 7.27
C SER A 37 -9.22 -10.14 7.37
N ILE A 38 -8.75 -10.68 8.49
CA ILE A 38 -8.70 -12.11 8.78
C ILE A 38 -9.03 -12.33 10.26
N GLU A 39 -9.30 -13.58 10.65
CA GLU A 39 -9.69 -13.91 12.03
C GLU A 39 -8.68 -13.44 13.08
N CYS A 40 -7.37 -13.61 12.83
CA CYS A 40 -6.31 -13.18 13.77
C CYS A 40 -5.86 -11.72 13.56
N GLU A 41 -6.71 -10.85 13.01
CA GLU A 41 -6.42 -9.43 12.87
C GLU A 41 -6.18 -8.77 14.26
N VAL A 42 -5.30 -7.76 14.30
CA VAL A 42 -4.80 -7.09 15.51
C VAL A 42 -4.05 -8.04 16.47
N CYS A 43 -3.32 -9.03 15.95
CA CYS A 43 -2.62 -10.02 16.78
C CYS A 43 -1.33 -9.54 17.45
N TYR A 44 -0.76 -8.40 17.04
CA TYR A 44 0.51 -7.88 17.55
C TYR A 44 1.73 -8.82 17.51
N LYS A 45 1.68 -9.93 16.76
CA LYS A 45 2.81 -10.88 16.65
C LYS A 45 3.99 -10.30 15.86
N GLU A 46 5.18 -10.34 16.44
CA GLU A 46 6.44 -10.02 15.74
C GLU A 46 6.81 -11.07 14.71
N GLU A 47 6.62 -12.34 15.08
CA GLU A 47 6.87 -13.51 14.25
C GLU A 47 5.58 -14.31 14.05
N CYS A 48 5.33 -14.72 12.81
CA CYS A 48 4.14 -15.45 12.43
C CYS A 48 4.50 -16.40 11.28
N GLU A 49 4.26 -17.70 11.45
CA GLU A 49 4.67 -18.70 10.46
C GLU A 49 3.72 -18.74 9.25
N HIS A 50 2.42 -18.59 9.48
CA HIS A 50 1.43 -18.76 8.43
C HIS A 50 1.32 -17.53 7.52
N ILE A 51 1.50 -16.32 8.07
CA ILE A 51 1.37 -15.02 7.38
C ILE A 51 0.15 -14.90 6.47
N SER A 52 -0.97 -15.56 6.84
CA SER A 52 -2.15 -15.67 5.99
C SER A 52 -2.73 -14.32 5.57
N CYS A 53 -2.63 -13.29 6.42
CA CYS A 53 -3.06 -11.93 6.06
C CYS A 53 -2.31 -11.38 4.84
N LEU A 54 -1.00 -11.63 4.74
CA LEU A 54 -0.20 -11.21 3.60
C LEU A 54 -0.40 -12.15 2.41
N LYS A 55 -0.44 -13.47 2.63
CA LYS A 55 -0.66 -14.46 1.56
C LYS A 55 -2.03 -14.35 0.88
N SER A 56 -3.03 -13.79 1.57
CA SER A 56 -4.36 -13.54 1.00
C SER A 56 -4.42 -12.34 0.04
N ILE A 57 -3.32 -11.59 -0.10
CA ILE A 57 -3.20 -10.49 -1.07
C ILE A 57 -2.62 -11.08 -2.35
N SER A 58 -3.38 -11.01 -3.46
CA SER A 58 -2.93 -11.57 -4.74
C SER A 58 -2.06 -10.58 -5.51
N VAL A 59 -1.27 -11.09 -6.46
CA VAL A 59 -0.44 -10.24 -7.32
C VAL A 59 -1.32 -9.36 -8.20
N GLU A 60 -2.43 -9.90 -8.70
CA GLU A 60 -3.38 -9.21 -9.56
C GLU A 60 -4.01 -8.00 -8.84
N GLU A 61 -4.39 -8.16 -7.57
CA GLU A 61 -4.90 -7.04 -6.75
C GLU A 61 -3.87 -5.92 -6.60
N VAL A 62 -2.59 -6.27 -6.44
CA VAL A 62 -1.50 -5.29 -6.36
C VAL A 62 -1.30 -4.60 -7.70
N LEU A 63 -1.30 -5.35 -8.81
CA LEU A 63 -1.15 -4.80 -10.15
C LEU A 63 -2.29 -3.84 -10.50
N GLU A 64 -3.54 -4.21 -10.21
CA GLU A 64 -4.69 -3.31 -10.43
C GLU A 64 -4.59 -2.02 -9.61
N ALA A 65 -4.09 -2.10 -8.37
CA ALA A 65 -3.86 -0.91 -7.56
C ALA A 65 -2.74 -0.03 -8.15
N CYS A 66 -1.67 -0.64 -8.65
CA CYS A 66 -0.59 0.05 -9.36
C CYS A 66 -1.11 0.77 -10.61
N ASP A 67 -1.89 0.08 -11.46
CA ASP A 67 -2.48 0.68 -12.66
C ASP A 67 -3.34 1.89 -12.32
N LYS A 68 -4.15 1.81 -11.25
CA LYS A 68 -5.00 2.94 -10.80
C LYS A 68 -4.18 4.15 -10.37
N VAL A 69 -3.07 3.96 -9.64
CA VAL A 69 -2.24 5.10 -9.19
C VAL A 69 -1.35 5.67 -10.29
N ILE A 70 -0.94 4.83 -11.25
CA ILE A 70 -0.14 5.25 -12.40
C ILE A 70 -1.01 5.99 -13.42
N GLN A 71 -2.21 5.50 -13.75
CA GLN A 71 -3.10 6.14 -14.73
C GLN A 71 -3.69 7.46 -14.23
N GLY A 72 -3.96 7.58 -12.93
CA GLY A 72 -4.34 8.86 -12.31
C GLY A 72 -3.18 9.86 -12.23
N SER A 73 -1.95 9.37 -12.43
CA SER A 73 -0.74 10.16 -12.56
C SER A 73 -0.41 10.29 -14.04
N MET A 74 -1.07 11.20 -14.76
CA MET A 74 -0.38 11.84 -15.89
C MET A 74 0.84 12.54 -15.31
N ILE A 75 1.93 11.79 -15.16
CA ILE A 75 3.23 12.29 -14.78
C ILE A 75 3.56 13.28 -15.88
N CYS A 76 3.57 14.56 -15.51
CA CYS A 76 4.22 15.58 -16.30
C CYS A 76 5.71 15.22 -16.34
N VAL A 77 6.12 14.37 -17.29
CA VAL A 77 7.54 14.13 -17.59
C VAL A 77 8.15 15.38 -18.28
N ALA A 78 7.34 16.40 -18.57
CA ALA A 78 7.82 17.71 -19.01
C ALA A 78 8.33 18.54 -17.82
N SER A 79 9.55 18.26 -17.35
CA SER A 79 10.47 19.24 -16.75
C SER A 79 11.88 18.72 -16.43
N VAL A 80 12.30 17.55 -16.93
CA VAL A 80 13.75 17.33 -17.16
C VAL A 80 14.11 17.98 -18.49
N ALA A 81 14.01 19.31 -18.52
CA ALA A 81 14.67 20.13 -19.51
C ALA A 81 16.18 20.07 -19.23
N GLY A 82 16.89 19.50 -20.18
CA GLY A 82 18.35 19.45 -20.30
C GLY A 82 18.67 18.95 -21.70
#